data_AF-A0AAE3YD98-F1
#
_entry.id   AF-A0AAE3YD98-F1
#
_cell.length_a   1.000
_cell.length_b   1.000
_cell.length_c   1.000
_cell.angle_alpha   90.00
_cell.angle_beta   90.00
_cell.angle_gamma   90.00
#
_symmetry.space_group_name_H-M   'P 1'
#
loop_
_entity.id
_entity.type
_entity.pdbx_description
1 polymer ?
#
loop_
_entity_poly.entity_id
_entity_poly.type
_entity_poly.pdbx_seq_one_letter_code
_entity_poly.pdbx_strand_id
1 'polypeptide(L)'
;MTKRLLFLDDIRFPVEAYHYTKQEIFLRKDWHIVRNYEQFVNRILEKGLPEMISFDHDLADVSYLKTDSPEGVEKTGYECAKWLIEFCMDNSLDLPKFYCHSMNPVGKDNIMSLLKNFKTIKN
;
A
#
# COMPACT_ATOMS: atom_id res chain seq x y z
N MET A 1 10.07 -19.02 -4.77
CA MET A 1 9.52 -18.65 -3.45
C MET A 1 8.37 -17.68 -3.64
N THR A 2 7.23 -17.91 -3.02
CA THR A 2 6.11 -16.97 -3.04
C THR A 2 6.51 -15.70 -2.29
N LYS A 3 6.51 -14.55 -2.96
CA LYS A 3 6.77 -13.25 -2.33
C LYS A 3 5.61 -12.92 -1.38
N ARG A 4 5.90 -12.86 -0.08
CA ARG A 4 4.92 -12.70 1.02
C ARG A 4 4.78 -11.26 1.50
N LEU A 5 5.61 -10.33 1.04
CA LEU A 5 5.56 -8.92 1.42
C LEU A 5 5.24 -8.07 0.18
N LEU A 6 4.51 -6.98 0.35
CA LEU A 6 4.11 -6.08 -0.74
C LEU A 6 4.57 -4.64 -0.45
N PHE A 7 5.39 -4.08 -1.35
CA PHE A 7 5.96 -2.74 -1.25
C PHE A 7 5.33 -1.86 -2.32
N LEU A 8 4.49 -0.91 -1.91
CA LEU A 8 3.86 0.07 -2.79
C LEU A 8 4.69 1.35 -2.76
N ASP A 9 5.42 1.61 -3.84
CA ASP A 9 6.18 2.84 -4.07
C ASP A 9 6.49 2.90 -5.58
N ASP A 10 6.26 4.04 -6.21
CA ASP A 10 6.45 4.27 -7.64
C ASP A 10 7.93 4.41 -8.03
N ILE A 11 8.78 4.87 -7.11
CA ILE A 11 10.18 5.20 -7.34
C ILE A 11 11.12 4.23 -6.62
N ARG A 12 10.94 4.10 -5.30
CA ARG A 12 11.94 3.52 -4.40
C ARG A 12 11.88 2.00 -4.37
N PHE A 13 12.95 1.40 -3.89
CA PHE A 13 13.06 -0.01 -3.52
C PHE A 13 13.11 -0.15 -2.00
N PRO A 14 12.79 -1.34 -1.44
CA PRO A 14 12.83 -1.57 0.00
C PRO A 14 14.15 -1.16 0.67
N VAL A 15 15.30 -1.46 0.04
CA VAL A 15 16.61 -1.09 0.59
C VAL A 15 16.79 0.42 0.77
N GLU A 16 16.15 1.24 -0.06
CA GLU A 16 16.17 2.70 0.09
C GLU A 16 15.30 3.14 1.27
N ALA A 17 14.14 2.50 1.45
CA ALA A 17 13.29 2.70 2.63
C ALA A 17 14.03 2.36 3.93
N TYR A 18 14.88 1.33 3.93
CA TYR A 18 15.72 0.99 5.08
C TYR A 18 16.64 2.15 5.48
N HIS A 19 17.22 2.89 4.53
CA HIS A 19 18.22 3.92 4.83
C HIS A 19 17.70 5.03 5.75
N TYR A 20 16.41 5.40 5.64
CA TYR A 20 15.82 6.44 6.47
C TYR A 20 14.84 5.93 7.54
N THR A 21 14.23 4.74 7.36
CA THR A 21 13.34 4.16 8.39
C THR A 21 14.09 3.32 9.43
N LYS A 22 15.26 2.78 9.06
CA LYS A 22 16.05 1.82 9.84
C LYS A 22 15.30 0.53 10.22
N GLN A 23 14.18 0.23 9.54
CA GLN A 23 13.41 -0.99 9.79
C GLN A 23 14.03 -2.18 9.04
N GLU A 24 14.58 -3.15 9.76
CA GLU A 24 15.29 -4.31 9.17
C GLU A 24 14.43 -5.16 8.22
N ILE A 25 13.09 -5.10 8.35
CA ILE A 25 12.18 -5.81 7.45
C ILE A 25 12.40 -5.44 5.97
N PHE A 26 12.85 -4.21 5.71
CA PHE A 26 13.14 -3.74 4.36
C PHE A 26 14.40 -4.37 3.74
N LEU A 27 15.23 -5.04 4.54
CA LEU A 27 16.38 -5.82 4.04
C LEU A 27 15.99 -7.23 3.58
N ARG A 28 14.74 -7.68 3.82
CA ARG A 28 14.27 -8.98 3.36
C ARG A 28 14.18 -9.01 1.83
N LYS A 29 14.39 -10.21 1.24
CA LYS A 29 14.39 -10.40 -0.22
C LYS A 29 13.01 -10.79 -0.80
N ASP A 30 11.99 -10.97 0.03
CA ASP A 30 10.67 -11.47 -0.36
C ASP A 30 9.61 -10.38 -0.62
N TRP A 31 10.04 -9.12 -0.75
CA TRP A 31 9.20 -8.01 -1.22
C TRP A 31 8.84 -8.17 -2.70
N HIS A 32 7.54 -8.10 -2.99
CA HIS A 32 7.01 -7.79 -4.31
C HIS A 32 6.75 -6.29 -4.37
N ILE A 33 7.19 -5.65 -5.43
CA ILE A 33 7.06 -4.20 -5.58
C ILE A 33 5.94 -3.94 -6.57
N VAL A 34 5.03 -3.04 -6.20
CA VAL A 34 3.96 -2.55 -7.07
C VAL A 34 4.11 -1.04 -7.16
N ARG A 35 3.97 -0.50 -8.38
CA ARG A 35 4.37 0.88 -8.70
C ARG A 35 3.19 1.86 -8.76
N ASN A 36 1.96 1.37 -8.73
CA ASN A 36 0.77 2.20 -8.81
C ASN A 36 -0.45 1.43 -8.25
N TYR A 37 -1.58 2.11 -8.21
CA TYR A 37 -2.86 1.59 -7.73
C TYR A 37 -3.30 0.33 -8.48
N GLU A 38 -3.25 0.33 -9.82
CA GLU A 38 -3.67 -0.83 -10.62
C GLU A 38 -2.84 -2.08 -10.30
N GLN A 39 -1.51 -1.94 -10.20
CA GLN A 39 -0.63 -3.05 -9.83
C GLN A 39 -0.90 -3.54 -8.40
N PHE A 40 -1.19 -2.64 -7.47
CA PHE A 40 -1.54 -2.98 -6.09
C PHE A 40 -2.80 -3.85 -6.03
N VAL A 41 -3.88 -3.40 -6.67
CA VAL A 41 -5.16 -4.11 -6.75
C VAL A 41 -4.99 -5.46 -7.42
N ASN A 42 -4.43 -5.48 -8.63
CA ASN A 42 -4.27 -6.72 -9.41
C ASN A 42 -3.41 -7.73 -8.65
N ARG A 43 -2.35 -7.29 -7.97
CA ARG A 43 -1.52 -8.18 -7.17
C ARG A 43 -2.30 -8.88 -6.06
N ILE A 44 -3.16 -8.15 -5.35
CA ILE A 44 -3.97 -8.72 -4.26
C ILE A 44 -5.05 -9.63 -4.81
N LEU A 45 -5.71 -9.26 -5.91
CA LEU A 45 -6.72 -10.11 -6.56
C LEU A 45 -6.12 -11.43 -7.07
N GLU A 46 -4.93 -11.40 -7.67
CA GLU A 46 -4.28 -12.59 -8.24
C GLU A 46 -3.64 -13.52 -7.21
N LYS A 47 -3.11 -12.97 -6.11
CA LYS A 47 -2.25 -13.71 -5.16
C LYS A 47 -2.81 -13.78 -3.74
N GLY A 48 -3.93 -13.10 -3.48
CA GLY A 48 -4.47 -12.91 -2.14
C GLY A 48 -3.67 -11.90 -1.31
N LEU A 49 -4.06 -11.76 -0.04
CA LEU A 49 -3.41 -10.85 0.89
C LEU A 49 -1.98 -11.31 1.22
N PRO A 50 -0.99 -10.39 1.20
CA PRO A 50 0.36 -10.69 1.66
C PRO A 50 0.41 -10.79 3.20
N GLU A 51 1.54 -11.24 3.76
CA GLU A 51 1.78 -11.20 5.21
C GLU A 51 1.86 -9.74 5.71
N MET A 52 2.49 -8.87 4.91
CA MET A 52 2.64 -7.45 5.23
C MET A 52 2.65 -6.58 3.97
N ILE A 53 2.11 -5.37 4.12
CA ILE A 53 2.17 -4.31 3.13
C ILE A 53 2.94 -3.10 3.68
N SER A 54 3.77 -2.47 2.86
CA SER A 54 4.27 -1.13 3.16
C SER A 54 3.92 -0.12 2.09
N PHE A 55 3.40 1.04 2.51
CA PHE A 55 2.86 2.07 1.64
C PHE A 55 3.78 3.30 1.58
N ASP A 56 4.09 3.76 0.38
CA ASP A 56 4.34 5.18 0.10
C ASP A 56 3.01 5.89 -0.19
N HIS A 57 2.91 7.16 0.20
CA HIS A 57 1.70 7.96 -0.01
C HIS A 57 1.65 8.54 -1.42
N ASP A 58 2.76 9.10 -1.90
CA ASP A 58 2.81 9.85 -3.15
C ASP A 58 3.07 8.85 -4.27
N LEU A 59 2.05 8.60 -5.10
CA LEU A 59 2.21 7.78 -6.29
C LEU A 59 2.16 8.71 -7.50
N ALA A 60 3.23 8.78 -8.28
CA ALA A 60 3.20 9.43 -9.58
C ALA A 60 2.36 8.59 -10.55
N ASP A 61 1.04 8.72 -10.43
CA ASP A 61 0.14 8.01 -11.31
C ASP A 61 0.15 8.68 -12.68
N VAL A 62 0.70 8.00 -13.70
CA VAL A 62 0.64 8.43 -15.10
C VAL A 62 -0.79 8.46 -15.66
N SER A 63 -1.79 8.05 -14.88
CA SER A 63 -3.21 8.13 -15.24
C SER A 63 -3.74 9.56 -15.39
N TYR A 64 -2.99 10.61 -15.02
CA TYR A 64 -3.34 12.01 -15.37
C TYR A 64 -3.59 12.22 -16.87
N LEU A 65 -3.10 11.32 -17.73
CA LEU A 65 -3.33 11.34 -19.18
C LEU A 65 -4.63 10.64 -19.63
N LYS A 66 -5.36 9.95 -18.73
CA LYS A 66 -6.67 9.35 -19.02
C LYS A 66 -7.76 10.30 -18.55
N THR A 67 -8.14 11.20 -19.45
CA THR A 67 -9.16 12.25 -19.30
C THR A 67 -10.60 11.77 -19.06
N ASP A 68 -10.82 10.45 -18.98
CA ASP A 68 -12.17 9.85 -18.92
C ASP A 68 -12.47 9.15 -17.58
N SER A 69 -11.62 9.32 -16.55
CA SER A 69 -11.95 8.89 -15.19
C SER A 69 -13.04 9.86 -14.65
N PRO A 70 -14.29 9.43 -14.39
CA PRO A 70 -15.39 10.34 -14.05
C PRO A 70 -15.19 11.11 -12.73
N GLU A 71 -14.19 10.73 -11.96
CA GLU A 71 -13.87 11.27 -10.65
C GLU A 71 -12.38 11.58 -10.67
N GLY A 72 -12.01 12.87 -10.76
CA GLY A 72 -10.63 13.37 -10.76
C GLY A 72 -9.90 13.17 -9.41
N VAL A 73 -10.10 12.03 -8.75
CA VAL A 73 -9.46 11.66 -7.50
C VAL A 73 -8.13 10.98 -7.81
N GLU A 74 -7.05 11.63 -7.40
CA GLU A 74 -5.70 11.11 -7.49
C GLU A 74 -5.57 9.76 -6.76
N LYS A 75 -5.07 8.73 -7.46
CA LYS A 75 -4.87 7.39 -6.90
C LYS A 75 -3.55 7.30 -6.13
N THR A 76 -3.55 7.85 -4.93
CA THR A 76 -2.41 7.82 -4.00
C THR A 76 -2.33 6.49 -3.22
N GLY A 77 -1.29 6.35 -2.40
CA GLY A 77 -1.20 5.25 -1.43
C GLY A 77 -2.34 5.21 -0.42
N TYR A 78 -2.98 6.36 -0.16
CA TYR A 78 -4.17 6.44 0.68
C TYR A 78 -5.38 5.76 0.04
N GLU A 79 -5.57 5.95 -1.28
CA GLU A 79 -6.63 5.26 -2.01
C GLU A 79 -6.39 3.74 -2.09
N CYS A 80 -5.12 3.30 -2.18
CA CYS A 80 -4.78 1.87 -2.06
C CYS A 80 -5.16 1.31 -0.68
N ALA A 81 -4.96 2.07 0.40
CA ALA A 81 -5.31 1.67 1.76
C ALA A 81 -6.83 1.59 1.99
N LYS A 82 -7.61 2.52 1.42
CA LYS A 82 -9.08 2.45 1.42
C LYS A 82 -9.59 1.21 0.70
N TRP A 83 -9.12 1.00 -0.53
CA TRP A 83 -9.52 -0.15 -1.32
C TRP A 83 -9.19 -1.47 -0.61
N LEU A 84 -8.03 -1.55 0.07
CA LEU A 84 -7.66 -2.72 0.87
C LEU A 84 -8.66 -2.99 2.01
N ILE A 85 -9.14 -1.94 2.69
CA ILE A 85 -10.15 -2.09 3.74
C ILE A 85 -11.45 -2.62 3.16
N GLU A 86 -11.94 -2.03 2.07
CA GLU A 86 -13.17 -2.45 1.39
C GLU A 86 -13.07 -3.92 0.95
N PHE A 87 -11.96 -4.27 0.30
CA PHE A 87 -11.67 -5.65 -0.09
C PHE A 87 -11.70 -6.61 1.11
N CYS A 88 -11.08 -6.24 2.23
CA CYS A 88 -11.11 -7.06 3.44
C CYS A 88 -12.51 -7.16 4.06
N MET A 89 -13.31 -6.09 4.02
CA MET A 89 -14.70 -6.10 4.50
C MET A 89 -15.57 -7.04 3.66
N ASP A 90 -15.56 -6.86 2.34
CA ASP A 90 -16.39 -7.61 1.40
C ASP A 90 -16.09 -9.11 1.42
N ASN A 91 -14.83 -9.47 1.70
CA ASN A 91 -14.38 -10.86 1.75
C ASN A 91 -14.30 -11.42 3.18
N SER A 92 -14.74 -10.67 4.20
CA SER A 92 -14.63 -11.06 5.62
C SER A 92 -13.21 -11.45 6.06
N LEU A 93 -12.20 -10.77 5.53
CA LEU A 93 -10.77 -10.98 5.81
C LEU A 93 -10.23 -9.96 6.81
N ASP A 94 -9.18 -10.31 7.53
CA ASP A 94 -8.45 -9.36 8.39
C ASP A 94 -7.36 -8.62 7.61
N LEU A 95 -7.06 -7.40 8.04
CA LEU A 95 -5.96 -6.65 7.45
C LEU A 95 -4.62 -7.38 7.66
N PRO A 96 -3.73 -7.38 6.65
CA PRO A 96 -2.36 -7.83 6.82
C PRO A 96 -1.62 -6.90 7.79
N LYS A 97 -0.41 -7.29 8.21
CA LYS A 97 0.47 -6.33 8.90
C LYS A 97 0.74 -5.15 7.96
N PHE A 98 0.86 -3.95 8.51
CA PHE A 98 1.07 -2.76 7.69
C PHE A 98 2.08 -1.80 8.29
N TYR A 99 2.75 -1.05 7.42
CA TYR A 99 3.61 0.07 7.76
C TYR A 99 3.52 1.13 6.65
N CYS A 100 3.78 2.39 6.98
CA CYS A 100 3.92 3.43 5.96
C CYS A 100 5.34 3.99 5.98
N HIS A 101 6.07 3.74 4.88
CA HIS A 101 7.44 4.19 4.69
C HIS A 101 7.51 5.54 3.99
N SER A 102 6.37 6.16 3.70
CA SER A 102 6.37 7.45 3.04
C SER A 102 7.15 8.51 3.82
N MET A 103 7.84 9.37 3.08
CA MET A 103 8.50 10.55 3.61
C MET A 103 7.52 11.73 3.75
N ASN A 104 6.30 11.63 3.21
CA ASN A 104 5.22 12.60 3.44
C ASN A 104 4.59 12.36 4.81
N PRO A 105 4.83 13.20 5.83
CA PRO A 105 4.37 12.94 7.19
C PRO A 105 2.84 12.96 7.32
N VAL A 106 2.17 13.89 6.63
CA VAL A 106 0.71 14.02 6.66
C VAL A 106 0.07 12.83 5.96
N GLY A 107 0.57 12.48 4.77
CA GLY A 107 0.10 11.31 4.02
C GLY A 107 0.28 10.01 4.79
N LYS A 108 1.44 9.87 5.46
CA LYS A 108 1.74 8.75 6.36
C LYS A 108 0.75 8.66 7.52
N ASP A 109 0.51 9.76 8.22
CA ASP A 109 -0.40 9.77 9.37
C ASP A 109 -1.83 9.46 8.95
N ASN A 110 -2.28 9.93 7.79
CA ASN A 110 -3.59 9.60 7.22
C ASN A 110 -3.74 8.10 6.94
N ILE A 111 -2.77 7.49 6.23
CA ILE A 111 -2.78 6.05 5.93
C ILE A 111 -2.77 5.23 7.22
N MET A 112 -1.86 5.56 8.15
CA MET A 112 -1.73 4.81 9.41
C MET A 112 -2.97 4.95 10.28
N SER A 113 -3.58 6.13 10.35
CA SER A 113 -4.82 6.36 11.12
C SER A 113 -5.99 5.60 10.52
N LEU A 114 -6.14 5.63 9.19
CA LEU A 114 -7.19 4.88 8.49
C LEU A 114 -7.12 3.37 8.81
N LEU A 115 -5.96 2.74 8.59
CA LEU A 115 -5.78 1.30 8.79
C LEU A 115 -5.91 0.89 10.27
N LYS A 116 -5.40 1.70 11.20
CA LYS A 116 -5.54 1.45 12.64
C LYS A 116 -6.98 1.56 13.10
N ASN A 117 -7.71 2.59 12.66
CA ASN A 117 -9.12 2.78 13.05
C ASN A 117 -9.98 1.60 12.61
N PHE A 118 -9.78 1.10 11.38
CA PHE A 118 -10.48 -0.11 10.92
C PHE A 118 -10.15 -1.33 11.78
N LYS A 119 -8.87 -1.53 12.11
CA LYS A 119 -8.46 -2.65 12.97
C LYS A 119 -9.07 -2.58 14.37
N THR A 120 -9.30 -1.39 14.92
CA THR A 120 -9.96 -1.21 16.22
C THR A 120 -11.45 -1.54 16.16
N ILE A 121 -12.15 -1.19 15.07
CA ILE A 121 -13.60 -1.47 14.93
C ILE A 121 -13.88 -2.98 14.81
N LYS A 122 -12.93 -3.76 14.26
CA LYS A 122 -13.07 -5.20 14.08
C LYS A 122 -12.79 -6.05 15.33
N ASN A 123 -12.19 -5.48 16.38
CA ASN A 123 -11.91 -6.17 17.65
C ASN A 123 -13.02 -5.93 18.67
#